data_AF-A0A963XTQ6-F1
#
_entry.id   AF-A0A963XTQ6-F1
#
_cell.length_a   1.000
_cell.length_b   1.000
_cell.length_c   1.000
_cell.angle_alpha   90.00
_cell.angle_beta   90.00
_cell.angle_gamma   90.00
#
_symmetry.space_group_name_H-M   'P 1'
#
loop_
_entity.id
_entity.type
_entity.pdbx_description
1 polymer ?
#
loop_
_entity_poly.entity_id
_entity_poly.type
_entity_poly.pdbx_seq_one_letter_code
_entity_poly.pdbx_strand_id
1 'polypeptide(L)'
;MTSTNQLELPLLQPAQAQKHITVNEALGMLDGLVQLTLVSRTLATPPVAVTDGVCYAVPIGGVNDWSGQDGKVAIGANGGWSFVSPKRGWRAQILDEGMPAIHDGAVWREGMLTLSPFNAGLSVEVAELDHVVSAGTVSTTATLIPSNAVVIGVTARVTVDITGTLTGWSLGNPGAVGRYGSGLGLSAGSFARGVLGQPTAFYTPEPLQLDAEGGSFASGTVRVAVHYLQIALPDQ
;
A
#
# COMPACT_ATOMS: atom_id res chain seq x y z
N MET A 1 -27.71 1.24 17.86
CA MET A 1 -26.49 0.41 17.79
C MET A 1 -26.38 -0.36 19.11
N THR A 2 -26.20 -1.69 19.08
CA THR A 2 -26.09 -2.55 20.29
C THR A 2 -24.70 -3.17 20.46
N SER A 3 -23.84 -3.02 19.46
CA SER A 3 -22.47 -3.53 19.41
C SER A 3 -21.57 -2.53 18.69
N THR A 4 -20.25 -2.64 18.86
CA THR A 4 -19.29 -1.88 18.05
C THR A 4 -19.27 -2.37 16.58
N ASN A 5 -18.63 -1.62 15.68
CA ASN A 5 -18.80 -1.81 14.24
C ASN A 5 -17.83 -2.83 13.64
N GLN A 6 -16.59 -2.89 14.14
CA GLN A 6 -15.52 -3.72 13.58
C GLN A 6 -15.46 -5.09 14.23
N LEU A 7 -15.59 -5.14 15.56
CA LEU A 7 -15.38 -6.35 16.36
C LEU A 7 -16.68 -6.90 16.99
N GLU A 8 -17.82 -6.26 16.70
CA GLU A 8 -19.14 -6.63 17.22
C GLU A 8 -19.19 -6.74 18.76
N LEU A 9 -18.39 -5.93 19.47
CA LEU A 9 -18.33 -5.97 20.93
C LEU A 9 -19.65 -5.43 21.52
N PRO A 10 -20.30 -6.15 22.46
CA PRO A 10 -21.55 -5.69 23.05
C PRO A 10 -21.38 -4.35 23.76
N LEU A 11 -22.29 -3.42 23.49
CA LEU A 11 -22.35 -2.15 24.20
C LEU A 11 -23.07 -2.31 25.54
N LEU A 12 -22.63 -1.54 26.53
CA LEU A 12 -23.29 -1.48 27.83
C LEU A 12 -24.67 -0.84 27.67
N GLN A 13 -25.70 -1.52 28.20
CA GLN A 13 -27.08 -1.05 28.16
C GLN A 13 -27.25 0.28 28.92
N PRO A 14 -28.18 1.16 28.47
CA PRO A 14 -28.43 2.44 29.12
C PRO A 14 -29.01 2.29 30.54
N ALA A 15 -29.17 3.42 31.23
CA ALA A 15 -29.72 3.52 32.59
C ALA A 15 -28.89 2.86 33.73
N GLN A 16 -27.62 2.53 33.48
CA GLN A 16 -26.66 2.06 34.49
C GLN A 16 -25.86 3.24 35.10
N ALA A 17 -26.54 4.22 35.71
CA ALA A 17 -25.93 5.44 36.26
C ALA A 17 -25.04 6.21 35.25
N GLN A 18 -25.49 6.27 33.99
CA GLN A 18 -24.80 6.93 32.87
C GLN A 18 -23.39 6.40 32.52
N LYS A 19 -22.88 5.36 33.19
CA LYS A 19 -21.57 4.75 32.88
C LYS A 19 -21.47 4.23 31.44
N HIS A 20 -22.60 3.81 30.87
CA HIS A 20 -22.69 3.36 29.48
C HIS A 20 -22.14 4.38 28.47
N ILE A 21 -22.21 5.68 28.75
CA ILE A 21 -21.68 6.71 27.83
C ILE A 21 -20.15 6.55 27.72
N THR A 22 -19.44 6.77 28.82
CA THR A 22 -17.97 6.72 28.84
C THR A 22 -17.41 5.34 28.47
N VAL A 23 -18.08 4.26 28.91
CA VAL A 23 -17.63 2.90 28.58
C VAL A 23 -17.84 2.58 27.10
N ASN A 24 -18.99 2.95 26.52
CA ASN A 24 -19.24 2.67 25.11
C ASN A 24 -18.38 3.54 24.18
N GLU A 25 -18.06 4.77 24.57
CA GLU A 25 -17.06 5.60 23.88
C GLU A 25 -15.67 4.94 23.87
N ALA A 26 -15.23 4.41 25.01
CA ALA A 26 -13.97 3.68 25.10
C ALA A 26 -13.98 2.39 24.27
N LEU A 27 -15.11 1.67 24.24
CA LEU A 27 -15.28 0.48 23.40
C LEU A 27 -15.22 0.83 21.91
N GLY A 28 -15.90 1.89 21.47
CA GLY A 28 -15.84 2.36 20.09
C GLY A 28 -14.42 2.78 19.66
N MET A 29 -13.66 3.39 20.57
CA MET A 29 -12.26 3.73 20.32
C MET A 29 -11.39 2.47 20.22
N LEU A 30 -11.55 1.50 21.13
CA LEU A 30 -10.81 0.23 21.07
C LEU A 30 -11.13 -0.57 19.80
N ASP A 31 -12.40 -0.58 19.39
CA ASP A 31 -12.89 -1.24 18.18
C ASP A 31 -12.14 -0.78 16.93
N GLY A 32 -11.91 0.54 16.78
CA GLY A 32 -11.13 1.10 15.68
C GLY A 32 -9.61 0.85 15.78
N LEU A 33 -9.07 0.66 16.99
CA LEU A 33 -7.62 0.59 17.22
C LEU A 33 -7.04 -0.83 17.28
N VAL A 34 -7.82 -1.84 17.68
CA VAL A 34 -7.30 -3.21 17.91
C VAL A 34 -6.78 -3.87 16.63
N GLN A 35 -7.48 -3.68 15.51
CA GLN A 35 -7.02 -4.10 14.18
C GLN A 35 -6.92 -2.88 13.27
N LEU A 36 -6.15 -1.88 13.72
CA LEU A 36 -6.09 -0.57 13.10
C LEU A 36 -5.86 -0.66 11.59
N THR A 37 -6.86 -0.20 10.85
CA THR A 37 -6.86 -0.12 9.40
C THR A 37 -7.13 1.32 9.03
N LEU A 38 -6.15 1.97 8.43
CA LEU A 38 -6.24 3.36 7.99
C LEU A 38 -6.66 3.34 6.52
N VAL A 39 -7.75 4.04 6.20
CA VAL A 39 -8.15 4.21 4.80
C VAL A 39 -7.09 4.98 4.03
N SER A 40 -6.53 6.02 4.64
CA SER A 40 -5.44 6.83 4.11
C SER A 40 -4.68 7.51 5.24
N ARG A 41 -3.42 7.84 4.98
CA ARG A 41 -2.60 8.75 5.80
C ARG A 41 -2.27 10.08 5.13
N THR A 42 -2.70 10.28 3.87
CA THR A 42 -2.33 11.46 3.06
C THR A 42 -3.51 12.35 2.72
N LEU A 43 -4.76 11.86 2.89
CA LEU A 43 -5.95 12.66 2.72
C LEU A 43 -6.01 13.78 3.78
N ALA A 44 -5.99 15.05 3.37
CA ALA A 44 -6.04 16.18 4.31
C ALA A 44 -7.46 16.68 4.61
N THR A 45 -8.43 16.33 3.76
CA THR A 45 -9.83 16.73 3.92
C THR A 45 -10.66 15.53 4.35
N PRO A 46 -11.39 15.58 5.48
CA PRO A 46 -12.25 14.48 5.91
C PRO A 46 -13.33 14.16 4.86
N PRO A 47 -13.72 12.89 4.71
CA PRO A 47 -14.92 12.52 3.96
C PRO A 47 -16.16 13.27 4.48
N VAL A 48 -17.05 13.68 3.56
CA VAL A 48 -18.30 14.38 3.91
C VAL A 48 -19.22 13.51 4.76
N ALA A 49 -19.27 12.21 4.46
CA ALA A 49 -20.00 11.22 5.26
C ALA A 49 -19.03 10.53 6.21
N VAL A 50 -19.25 10.69 7.51
CA VAL A 50 -18.50 9.97 8.53
C VAL A 50 -19.13 8.59 8.73
N THR A 51 -18.36 7.55 8.41
CA THR A 51 -18.75 6.16 8.64
C THR A 51 -18.13 5.67 9.94
N ASP A 52 -18.96 5.15 10.83
CA ASP A 52 -18.49 4.68 12.13
C ASP A 52 -17.48 3.54 12.01
N GLY A 53 -16.45 3.57 12.85
CA GLY A 53 -15.36 2.59 12.88
C GLY A 53 -14.30 2.76 11.79
N VAL A 54 -14.52 3.61 10.78
CA VAL A 54 -13.52 3.88 9.74
C VAL A 54 -12.44 4.81 10.29
N CYS A 55 -11.18 4.44 10.08
CA CYS A 55 -10.05 5.20 10.61
C CYS A 55 -9.23 5.85 9.50
N TYR A 56 -8.68 7.03 9.79
CA TYR A 56 -7.74 7.77 8.95
C TYR A 56 -6.57 8.26 9.81
N ALA A 57 -5.38 8.38 9.23
CA ALA A 57 -4.31 9.16 9.86
C ALA A 57 -4.39 10.58 9.30
N VAL A 58 -4.55 11.56 10.19
CA VAL A 58 -4.66 12.97 9.82
C VAL A 58 -3.26 13.46 9.43
N PRO A 59 -3.00 13.81 8.16
CA PRO A 59 -1.72 14.37 7.76
C PRO A 59 -1.54 15.77 8.34
N ILE A 60 -0.33 16.30 8.26
CA ILE A 60 -0.07 17.70 8.56
C ILE A 60 -0.89 18.59 7.63
N GLY A 61 -1.61 19.55 8.18
CA GLY A 61 -2.47 20.46 7.43
C GLY A 61 -3.88 19.92 7.21
N GLY A 62 -4.37 19.07 8.11
CA GLY A 62 -5.77 18.65 8.11
C GLY A 62 -6.73 19.84 8.15
N VAL A 63 -7.84 19.76 7.42
CA VAL A 63 -8.84 20.84 7.33
C VAL A 63 -10.21 20.40 7.85
N ASN A 64 -11.15 21.35 7.98
CA ASN A 64 -12.51 21.12 8.51
C ASN A 64 -12.45 20.46 9.89
N ASP A 65 -13.18 19.36 10.11
CA ASP A 65 -13.20 18.63 11.39
C ASP A 65 -11.82 18.08 11.79
N TRP A 66 -10.87 18.00 10.86
CA TRP A 66 -9.50 17.55 11.12
C TRP A 66 -8.53 18.70 11.44
N SER A 67 -8.99 19.95 11.39
CA SER A 67 -8.19 21.12 11.73
C SER A 67 -7.62 21.03 13.16
N GLY A 68 -6.30 21.10 13.29
CA GLY A 68 -5.58 21.00 14.58
C GLY A 68 -5.48 19.57 15.14
N GLN A 69 -5.81 18.55 14.35
CA GLN A 69 -5.70 17.14 14.73
C GLN A 69 -4.55 16.43 13.99
N ASP A 70 -3.60 17.19 13.45
CA ASP A 70 -2.44 16.68 12.72
C ASP A 70 -1.70 15.57 13.49
N GLY A 71 -1.36 14.49 12.79
CA GLY A 71 -0.64 13.34 13.34
C GLY A 71 -1.48 12.39 14.18
N LYS A 72 -2.77 12.68 14.42
CA LYS A 72 -3.67 11.77 15.14
C LYS A 72 -4.33 10.76 14.21
N VAL A 73 -4.81 9.67 14.80
CA VAL A 73 -5.77 8.78 14.17
C VAL A 73 -7.17 9.35 14.40
N ALA A 74 -7.89 9.63 13.32
CA ALA A 74 -9.30 10.00 13.35
C ALA A 74 -10.14 8.74 13.16
N ILE A 75 -11.05 8.47 14.10
CA ILE A 75 -11.96 7.32 14.10
C ILE A 75 -13.37 7.87 13.92
N GLY A 76 -14.07 7.44 12.86
CA GLY A 76 -15.47 7.80 12.66
C GLY A 76 -16.34 7.26 13.79
N ALA A 77 -17.16 8.12 14.40
CA ALA A 77 -18.06 7.73 15.48
C ALA A 77 -19.25 8.70 15.59
N ASN A 78 -20.47 8.15 15.54
CA ASN A 78 -21.73 8.88 15.71
C ASN A 78 -21.86 10.10 14.77
N GLY A 79 -21.39 9.97 13.52
CA GLY A 79 -21.42 11.05 12.55
C GLY A 79 -20.35 12.13 12.74
N GLY A 80 -19.40 11.95 13.67
CA GLY A 80 -18.25 12.82 13.88
C GLY A 80 -16.95 12.02 14.04
N TRP A 81 -15.92 12.66 14.61
CA TRP A 81 -14.59 12.06 14.74
C TRP A 81 -14.13 11.98 16.19
N SER A 82 -13.63 10.82 16.60
CA SER A 82 -12.82 10.64 17.80
C SER A 82 -11.35 10.61 17.41
N PHE A 83 -10.51 11.38 18.11
CA PHE A 83 -9.09 11.50 17.77
C PHE A 83 -8.20 10.86 18.82
N VAL A 84 -7.24 10.05 18.38
CA VAL A 84 -6.30 9.35 19.25
C VAL A 84 -4.87 9.63 18.80
N SER A 85 -4.00 10.01 19.72
CA SER A 85 -2.57 10.19 19.42
C SER A 85 -1.88 8.81 19.33
N PRO A 86 -1.41 8.39 18.15
CA PRO A 86 -0.67 7.15 18.02
C PRO A 86 0.65 7.20 18.79
N LYS A 87 1.07 6.06 19.33
CA LYS A 87 2.36 5.92 20.02
C LYS A 87 3.36 5.19 19.14
N ARG A 88 4.65 5.41 19.41
CA ARG A 88 5.73 4.64 18.79
C ARG A 88 5.45 3.14 18.89
N GLY A 89 5.64 2.42 17.78
CA GLY A 89 5.44 0.98 17.66
C GLY A 89 4.01 0.55 17.34
N TRP A 90 3.05 1.48 17.27
CA TRP A 90 1.71 1.17 16.75
C TRP A 90 1.81 0.69 15.31
N ARG A 91 0.92 -0.22 14.94
CA ARG A 91 0.85 -0.83 13.61
C ARG A 91 -0.49 -0.56 12.98
N ALA A 92 -0.49 -0.39 11.67
CA ALA A 92 -1.71 -0.25 10.89
C ALA A 92 -1.54 -0.90 9.51
N GLN A 93 -2.64 -1.34 8.91
CA GLN A 93 -2.71 -1.54 7.47
C GLN A 93 -3.19 -0.24 6.81
N ILE A 94 -2.48 0.27 5.83
CA ILE A 94 -2.90 1.43 5.03
C ILE A 94 -3.56 0.90 3.75
N LEU A 95 -4.86 1.16 3.58
CA LEU A 95 -5.66 0.52 2.53
C LEU A 95 -5.37 1.07 1.13
N ASP A 96 -5.25 2.38 0.99
CA ASP A 96 -4.96 3.03 -0.30
C ASP A 96 -3.53 2.80 -0.79
N GLU A 97 -2.60 2.49 0.13
CA GLU A 97 -1.21 2.11 -0.17
C GLU A 97 -1.01 0.59 -0.23
N GLY A 98 -1.97 -0.21 0.25
CA GLY A 98 -1.91 -1.67 0.22
C GLY A 98 -0.82 -2.30 1.10
N MET A 99 -0.26 -1.56 2.07
CA MET A 99 0.90 -2.00 2.85
C MET A 99 0.76 -1.74 4.36
N PRO A 100 1.44 -2.53 5.21
CA PRO A 100 1.50 -2.26 6.64
C PRO A 100 2.36 -1.03 6.92
N ALA A 101 2.18 -0.43 8.09
CA ALA A 101 3.02 0.66 8.58
C ALA A 101 3.29 0.52 10.07
N ILE A 102 4.43 1.06 10.51
CA ILE A 102 4.78 1.23 11.93
C ILE A 102 4.85 2.73 12.23
N HIS A 103 4.15 3.18 13.27
CA HIS A 103 4.28 4.55 13.76
C HIS A 103 5.60 4.71 14.51
N ASP A 104 6.46 5.65 14.10
CA ASP A 104 7.77 5.89 14.73
C ASP A 104 7.70 6.81 15.96
N GLY A 105 6.52 7.35 16.27
CA GLY A 105 6.33 8.32 17.34
C GLY A 105 6.10 9.74 16.83
N ALA A 106 6.39 10.00 15.55
CA ALA A 106 6.07 11.23 14.85
C ALA A 106 5.18 10.97 13.62
N VAL A 107 5.50 9.95 12.82
CA VAL A 107 4.81 9.63 11.56
C VAL A 107 4.63 8.12 11.37
N TRP A 108 3.69 7.75 10.50
CA TRP A 108 3.55 6.39 10.00
C TRP A 108 4.62 6.11 8.93
N ARG A 109 5.49 5.13 9.20
CA ARG A 109 6.50 4.62 8.25
C ARG A 109 5.91 3.40 7.52
N GLU A 110 5.55 3.60 6.27
CA GLU A 110 4.99 2.60 5.36
C GLU A 110 5.97 1.46 5.05
N GLY A 111 5.45 0.27 4.77
CA GLY A 111 6.21 -0.94 4.43
C GLY A 111 7.07 -1.51 5.57
N MET A 112 7.32 -0.77 6.65
CA MET A 112 8.24 -1.15 7.71
C MET A 112 7.78 -2.41 8.43
N LEU A 113 8.67 -3.42 8.47
CA LEU A 113 8.52 -4.59 9.33
C LEU A 113 9.31 -4.45 10.63
N THR A 114 10.41 -3.70 10.59
CA THR A 114 11.28 -3.46 11.75
C THR A 114 11.59 -1.99 11.92
N LEU A 115 11.75 -1.58 13.17
CA LEU A 115 12.14 -0.21 13.53
C LEU A 115 13.02 -0.26 14.79
N SER A 116 14.30 0.07 14.64
CA SER A 116 15.26 0.19 15.73
C SER A 116 14.96 1.43 16.60
N PRO A 117 15.57 1.60 17.80
CA PRO A 117 15.32 2.76 18.66
C PRO A 117 15.51 4.13 17.98
N PHE A 118 16.41 4.21 16.99
CA PHE A 118 16.69 5.41 16.20
C PHE A 118 16.16 5.31 14.77
N ASN A 119 15.08 4.56 14.54
CA ASN A 119 14.35 4.50 13.26
C ASN A 119 15.05 3.89 12.04
N ALA A 120 16.25 3.32 12.20
CA ALA A 120 16.76 2.38 11.20
C ALA A 120 15.81 1.17 11.10
N GLY A 121 15.57 0.66 9.90
CA GLY A 121 14.53 -0.33 9.68
C GLY A 121 14.67 -1.09 8.36
N LEU A 122 13.85 -2.13 8.22
CA LEU A 122 13.66 -2.90 7.00
C LEU A 122 12.19 -2.80 6.59
N SER A 123 11.94 -2.34 5.36
CA SER A 123 10.63 -2.38 4.74
C SER A 123 10.51 -3.51 3.72
N VAL A 124 9.28 -4.00 3.56
CA VAL A 124 8.88 -4.96 2.54
C VAL A 124 7.71 -4.38 1.80
N GLU A 125 7.88 -4.12 0.51
CA GLU A 125 6.97 -3.29 -0.26
C GLU A 125 6.66 -3.91 -1.62
N VAL A 126 5.52 -3.49 -2.16
CA VAL A 126 5.08 -3.83 -3.51
C VAL A 126 4.73 -2.54 -4.24
N ALA A 127 5.45 -2.26 -5.32
CA ALA A 127 5.09 -1.19 -6.23
C ALA A 127 4.33 -1.79 -7.42
N GLU A 128 3.09 -1.37 -7.62
CA GLU A 128 2.19 -1.87 -8.67
C GLU A 128 1.80 -0.74 -9.64
N LEU A 129 1.75 -1.05 -10.94
CA LEU A 129 1.10 -0.19 -11.93
C LEU A 129 0.46 -1.01 -13.05
N ASP A 130 -0.51 -0.41 -13.72
CA ASP A 130 -1.03 -0.89 -15.01
C ASP A 130 -0.26 -0.22 -16.15
N HIS A 131 0.56 -0.99 -16.86
CA HIS A 131 1.36 -0.51 -17.98
C HIS A 131 0.61 -0.68 -19.30
N VAL A 132 0.39 0.41 -20.02
CA VAL A 132 -0.13 0.38 -21.39
C VAL A 132 1.03 0.09 -22.34
N VAL A 133 0.95 -1.03 -23.06
CA VAL A 133 2.02 -1.49 -23.94
C VAL A 133 2.14 -0.57 -25.14
N SER A 134 3.34 0.00 -25.33
CA SER A 134 3.68 0.80 -26.51
C SER A 134 3.96 -0.09 -27.72
N ALA A 135 3.61 0.36 -28.92
CA ALA A 135 3.91 -0.35 -30.15
C ALA A 135 5.43 -0.39 -30.42
N GLY A 136 5.92 -1.51 -30.94
CA GLY A 136 7.34 -1.73 -31.23
C GLY A 136 7.88 -3.02 -30.62
N THR A 137 9.20 -3.20 -30.66
CA THR A 137 9.86 -4.42 -30.13
C THR A 137 10.10 -4.34 -28.63
N VAL A 138 10.08 -3.14 -28.05
CA VAL A 138 10.34 -2.89 -26.62
C VAL A 138 9.30 -1.90 -26.10
N SER A 139 8.80 -2.15 -24.90
CA SER A 139 7.86 -1.28 -24.20
C SER A 139 8.31 -1.13 -22.74
N THR A 140 8.67 0.08 -22.34
CA THR A 140 9.23 0.38 -21.02
C THR A 140 8.17 1.05 -20.13
N THR A 141 8.07 0.63 -18.88
CA THR A 141 7.13 1.22 -17.91
C THR A 141 7.58 2.59 -17.44
N ALA A 142 6.74 3.31 -16.68
CA ALA A 142 7.24 4.34 -15.78
C ALA A 142 8.24 3.73 -14.77
N THR A 143 9.09 4.56 -14.16
CA THR A 143 10.01 4.10 -13.12
C THR A 143 9.23 3.48 -11.97
N LEU A 144 9.51 2.21 -11.69
CA LEU A 144 8.74 1.40 -10.74
C LEU A 144 9.64 0.79 -9.67
N ILE A 145 10.89 0.45 -10.01
CA ILE A 145 11.89 0.00 -9.06
C ILE A 145 12.50 1.25 -8.41
N PRO A 146 12.37 1.44 -7.09
CA PRO A 146 12.97 2.59 -6.42
C PRO A 146 14.49 2.41 -6.24
N SER A 147 15.19 3.51 -5.98
CA SER A 147 16.61 3.47 -5.59
C SER A 147 16.81 2.80 -4.24
N ASN A 148 18.00 2.25 -4.02
CA ASN A 148 18.43 1.59 -2.78
C ASN A 148 17.49 0.45 -2.35
N ALA A 149 16.97 -0.28 -3.33
CA ALA A 149 16.05 -1.40 -3.12
C ALA A 149 16.69 -2.72 -3.53
N VAL A 150 16.35 -3.79 -2.82
CA VAL A 150 16.67 -5.16 -3.23
C VAL A 150 15.40 -5.81 -3.75
N VAL A 151 15.34 -6.06 -5.05
CA VAL A 151 14.21 -6.73 -5.68
C VAL A 151 14.34 -8.23 -5.47
N ILE A 152 13.25 -8.86 -5.03
CA ILE A 152 13.14 -10.31 -4.84
C ILE A 152 12.51 -10.97 -6.07
N GLY A 153 11.59 -10.26 -6.72
CA GLY A 153 10.95 -10.73 -7.94
C GLY A 153 9.93 -9.75 -8.48
N VAL A 154 9.41 -10.06 -9.65
CA VAL A 154 8.35 -9.28 -10.31
C VAL A 154 7.25 -10.23 -10.74
N THR A 155 6.01 -9.84 -10.46
CA THR A 155 4.83 -10.52 -10.96
C THR A 155 4.16 -9.66 -12.02
N ALA A 156 3.54 -10.30 -13.01
CA ALA A 156 2.75 -9.60 -14.00
C ALA A 156 1.46 -10.34 -14.30
N ARG A 157 0.44 -9.60 -14.73
CA ARG A 157 -0.81 -10.15 -15.29
C ARG A 157 -1.24 -9.31 -16.47
N VAL A 158 -1.48 -9.95 -17.61
CA VAL A 158 -2.10 -9.30 -18.77
C VAL A 158 -3.56 -9.00 -18.41
N THR A 159 -3.94 -7.74 -18.39
CA THR A 159 -5.31 -7.29 -18.07
C THR A 159 -6.13 -7.01 -19.32
N VAL A 160 -5.46 -6.64 -20.42
CA VAL A 160 -6.03 -6.50 -21.76
C VAL A 160 -5.09 -7.20 -22.74
N ASP A 161 -5.66 -8.01 -23.65
CA ASP A 161 -4.91 -8.80 -24.64
C ASP A 161 -3.79 -7.98 -25.28
N ILE A 162 -2.58 -8.55 -25.26
CA ILE A 162 -1.44 -8.02 -25.98
C ILE A 162 -1.59 -8.40 -27.45
N THR A 163 -1.57 -7.40 -28.33
CA THR A 163 -1.70 -7.59 -29.77
C THR A 163 -0.40 -7.22 -30.49
N GLY A 164 -0.29 -7.63 -31.75
CA GLY A 164 0.87 -7.36 -32.60
C GLY A 164 1.26 -8.59 -33.42
N THR A 165 2.50 -8.63 -33.88
CA THR A 165 3.05 -9.75 -34.66
C THR A 165 3.86 -10.73 -33.81
N LEU A 166 4.10 -10.40 -32.55
CA LEU A 166 4.83 -11.22 -31.58
C LEU A 166 4.12 -12.54 -31.27
N THR A 167 4.89 -13.55 -30.90
CA THR A 167 4.40 -14.87 -30.48
C THR A 167 4.43 -15.05 -28.96
N GLY A 168 5.12 -14.15 -28.26
CA GLY A 168 5.28 -14.12 -26.81
C GLY A 168 6.00 -12.85 -26.41
N TRP A 169 6.31 -12.70 -25.13
CA TRP A 169 7.09 -11.58 -24.62
C TRP A 169 7.91 -11.97 -23.40
N SER A 170 8.92 -11.17 -23.09
CA SER A 170 9.74 -11.32 -21.90
C SER A 170 9.63 -10.11 -20.99
N LEU A 171 9.81 -10.32 -19.70
CA LEU A 171 9.80 -9.29 -18.67
C LEU A 171 11.17 -9.18 -18.04
N GLY A 172 11.71 -7.98 -18.00
CA GLY A 172 13.00 -7.67 -17.41
C GLY A 172 13.06 -6.22 -16.93
N ASN A 173 14.27 -5.71 -16.90
CA ASN A 173 14.58 -4.30 -16.78
C ASN A 173 15.68 -3.97 -17.83
N PRO A 174 15.92 -2.70 -18.16
CA PRO A 174 16.92 -2.33 -19.15
C PRO A 174 18.28 -2.99 -18.90
N GLY A 175 18.83 -3.63 -19.93
CA GLY A 175 20.10 -4.37 -19.84
C GLY A 175 20.00 -5.79 -19.27
N ALA A 176 18.82 -6.25 -18.86
CA ALA A 176 18.59 -7.61 -18.37
C ALA A 176 17.24 -8.17 -18.85
N VAL A 177 17.14 -8.36 -20.18
CA VAL A 177 15.97 -8.91 -20.87
C VAL A 177 15.59 -10.28 -20.30
N GLY A 178 14.30 -10.50 -20.08
CA GLY A 178 13.77 -11.78 -19.60
C GLY A 178 14.16 -12.17 -18.17
N ARG A 179 14.78 -11.27 -17.39
CA ARG A 179 15.17 -11.50 -15.99
C ARG A 179 14.03 -12.05 -15.12
N TYR A 180 12.79 -11.64 -15.40
CA TYR A 180 11.58 -12.01 -14.66
C TYR A 180 10.67 -12.98 -15.44
N GLY A 181 11.15 -13.53 -16.55
CA GLY A 181 10.43 -14.51 -17.37
C GLY A 181 10.48 -14.19 -18.86
N SER A 182 10.35 -15.23 -19.68
CA SER A 182 10.29 -15.19 -21.14
C SER A 182 9.22 -16.15 -21.65
N GLY A 183 8.81 -16.03 -22.91
CA GLY A 183 7.74 -16.84 -23.50
C GLY A 183 6.38 -16.61 -22.83
N LEU A 184 6.14 -15.41 -22.31
CA LEU A 184 4.93 -15.08 -21.57
C LEU A 184 3.71 -14.96 -22.51
N GLY A 185 2.55 -15.40 -22.03
CA GLY A 185 1.31 -15.43 -22.81
C GLY A 185 0.74 -14.04 -23.11
N LEU A 186 0.02 -13.93 -24.23
CA LEU A 186 -0.52 -12.67 -24.76
C LEU A 186 -1.97 -12.40 -24.34
N SER A 187 -2.74 -13.42 -24.00
CA SER A 187 -4.16 -13.26 -23.67
C SER A 187 -4.36 -12.72 -22.25
N ALA A 188 -5.43 -11.97 -22.04
CA ALA A 188 -5.87 -11.52 -20.74
C ALA A 188 -5.98 -12.69 -19.76
N GLY A 189 -5.48 -12.47 -18.54
CA GLY A 189 -5.34 -13.50 -17.52
C GLY A 189 -4.02 -14.28 -17.56
N SER A 190 -3.24 -14.19 -18.64
CA SER A 190 -1.85 -14.67 -18.65
C SER A 190 -1.04 -13.96 -17.56
N PHE A 191 -0.08 -14.66 -16.98
CA PHE A 191 0.68 -14.15 -15.83
C PHE A 191 2.15 -14.52 -15.90
N ALA A 192 2.96 -13.76 -15.17
CA ALA A 192 4.35 -14.05 -14.89
C ALA A 192 4.59 -14.08 -13.37
N ARG A 193 5.48 -14.98 -12.94
CA ARG A 193 5.99 -15.03 -11.56
C ARG A 193 7.52 -15.14 -11.59
N GLY A 194 8.17 -14.01 -11.89
CA GLY A 194 9.61 -13.90 -12.04
C GLY A 194 10.31 -13.77 -10.70
N VAL A 195 10.47 -14.88 -9.98
CA VAL A 195 11.28 -14.93 -8.75
C VAL A 195 12.75 -14.95 -9.12
N LEU A 196 13.56 -14.08 -8.49
CA LEU A 196 15.00 -14.08 -8.70
C LEU A 196 15.67 -15.17 -7.87
N GLY A 197 16.51 -15.99 -8.50
CA GLY A 197 17.37 -16.93 -7.78
C GLY A 197 18.43 -16.22 -6.92
N GLN A 198 18.82 -15.01 -7.33
CA GLN A 198 19.68 -14.10 -6.58
C GLN A 198 19.01 -12.73 -6.51
N PRO A 199 18.50 -12.31 -5.34
CA PRO A 199 17.96 -10.97 -5.14
C PRO A 199 18.95 -9.90 -5.62
N THR A 200 18.44 -8.91 -6.35
CA THR A 200 19.27 -7.92 -7.05
C THR A 200 19.07 -6.54 -6.44
N ALA A 201 20.17 -5.88 -6.07
CA ALA A 201 20.16 -4.52 -5.58
C ALA A 201 20.12 -3.51 -6.74
N PHE A 202 19.29 -2.48 -6.59
CA PHE A 202 19.17 -1.35 -7.49
C PHE A 202 19.51 -0.08 -6.72
N TYR A 203 20.50 0.68 -7.20
CA TYR A 203 20.98 1.90 -6.54
C TYR A 203 20.41 3.18 -7.15
N THR A 204 19.84 3.08 -8.35
CA THR A 204 19.13 4.15 -9.05
C THR A 204 17.73 3.68 -9.40
N PRO A 205 16.73 4.58 -9.49
CA PRO A 205 15.39 4.18 -9.91
C PRO A 205 15.41 3.61 -11.34
N GLU A 206 14.68 2.53 -11.57
CA GLU A 206 14.60 1.88 -12.88
C GLU A 206 13.14 1.53 -13.27
N PRO A 207 12.81 1.60 -14.57
CA PRO A 207 11.59 1.03 -15.09
C PRO A 207 11.72 -0.48 -15.29
N LEU A 208 10.59 -1.15 -15.47
CA LEU A 208 10.57 -2.49 -16.07
C LEU A 208 10.56 -2.37 -17.59
N GLN A 209 11.04 -3.42 -18.25
CA GLN A 209 11.09 -3.53 -19.70
C GLN A 209 10.35 -4.79 -20.16
N LEU A 210 9.45 -4.61 -21.12
CA LEU A 210 8.80 -5.68 -21.85
C LEU A 210 9.43 -5.76 -23.23
N ASP A 211 9.87 -6.95 -23.63
CA ASP A 211 10.48 -7.19 -24.94
C ASP A 211 9.61 -8.18 -25.72
N ALA A 212 9.26 -7.83 -26.96
CA ALA A 212 8.47 -8.68 -27.84
C ALA A 212 9.33 -9.84 -28.37
N GLU A 213 8.80 -11.05 -28.31
CA GLU A 213 9.45 -12.24 -28.86
C GLU A 213 8.83 -12.61 -30.20
N GLY A 214 9.66 -12.74 -31.24
CA GLY A 214 9.20 -13.16 -32.57
C GLY A 214 8.36 -12.13 -33.34
N GLY A 215 8.39 -10.84 -32.94
CA GLY A 215 7.64 -9.79 -33.63
C GLY A 215 7.67 -8.45 -32.90
N SER A 216 6.57 -7.72 -32.94
CA SER A 216 6.42 -6.41 -32.27
C SER A 216 5.06 -6.30 -31.59
N PHE A 217 5.01 -5.60 -30.46
CA PHE A 217 3.78 -5.16 -29.82
C PHE A 217 3.04 -4.15 -30.70
N ALA A 218 1.71 -4.14 -30.60
CA ALA A 218 0.84 -3.11 -31.15
C ALA A 218 -0.01 -2.44 -30.06
N SER A 219 -0.60 -3.21 -29.15
CA SER A 219 -1.36 -2.71 -27.99
C SER A 219 -1.42 -3.75 -26.88
N GLY A 220 -1.99 -3.39 -25.73
CA GLY A 220 -2.27 -4.27 -24.61
C GLY A 220 -2.08 -3.55 -23.28
N THR A 221 -2.50 -4.19 -22.19
CA THR A 221 -2.25 -3.67 -20.83
C THR A 221 -1.77 -4.80 -19.95
N VAL A 222 -0.69 -4.52 -19.21
CA VAL A 222 -0.08 -5.47 -18.27
C VAL A 222 0.01 -4.82 -16.91
N ARG A 223 -0.64 -5.42 -15.91
CA ARG A 223 -0.40 -5.09 -14.52
C ARG A 223 0.93 -5.70 -14.11
N VAL A 224 1.84 -4.88 -13.60
CA VAL A 224 3.14 -5.33 -13.10
C VAL A 224 3.28 -4.93 -11.64
N ALA A 225 3.85 -5.81 -10.83
CA ALA A 225 4.11 -5.56 -9.42
C ALA A 225 5.53 -6.02 -9.07
N VAL A 226 6.34 -5.08 -8.58
CA VAL A 226 7.71 -5.31 -8.12
C VAL A 226 7.68 -5.58 -6.62
N HIS A 227 8.25 -6.70 -6.20
CA HIS A 227 8.34 -7.10 -4.80
C HIS A 227 9.77 -6.84 -4.31
N TYR A 228 9.96 -5.91 -3.37
CA TYR A 228 11.28 -5.45 -2.97
C TYR A 228 11.40 -5.17 -1.47
N LEU A 229 12.66 -5.08 -1.03
CA LEU A 229 13.07 -4.70 0.31
C LEU A 229 13.80 -3.36 0.25
N GLN A 230 13.60 -2.48 1.23
CA GLN A 230 14.44 -1.30 1.44
C GLN A 230 14.93 -1.19 2.87
N ILE A 231 16.11 -0.59 3.04
CA ILE A 231 16.69 -0.30 4.34
C ILE A 231 16.53 1.18 4.65
N ALA A 232 15.93 1.49 5.79
CA ALA A 232 15.83 2.85 6.31
C ALA A 232 17.07 3.19 7.13
N LEU A 233 17.57 4.42 6.93
CA LEU A 233 18.63 4.99 7.75
C LEU A 233 18.11 5.30 9.16
N PRO A 234 18.98 5.30 10.18
CA PRO A 234 18.63 5.88 11.46
C PRO A 234 18.40 7.39 11.32
N ASP A 235 17.48 7.93 12.12
CA ASP A 235 17.31 9.36 12.32
C ASP A 235 18.55 9.95 13.03
N GLN A 236 18.77 11.26 12.87
CA GLN A 236 19.89 11.99 13.48
C GLN A 236 19.71 12.22 14.98
#